data_AF-A0A3B8NIA2-F1
#
_entry.id   AF-A0A3B8NIA2-F1
#
_cell.length_a   1.000
_cell.length_b   1.000
_cell.length_c   1.000
_cell.angle_alpha   90.00
_cell.angle_beta   90.00
_cell.angle_gamma   90.00
#
_symmetry.space_group_name_H-M   'P 1'
#
loop_
_entity.id
_entity.type
_entity.pdbx_description
1 polymer ?
#
loop_
_entity_poly.entity_id
_entity_poly.type
_entity_poly.pdbx_seq_one_letter_code
_entity_poly.pdbx_strand_id
1 'polypeptide(L)'
;MKEHRAIFEIVDLNSWRKLGVAAPGRNEKYWFVNHFGDEWLFKIPKVGTTEHVSEKLAYEIAKLVGIKAAETEFATYKGRLGTVSKNFVEVDKGENLIEMLDLIQKMQPGYDPELMKDTWTGREYSLELVIDVIRATKEALITYVMQYLIFDALIGNSDRHHGNWGIIYSAFI
;
A
#
# COMPACT_ATOMS: atom_id res chain seq x y z
N MET A 1 31.47 -9.46 14.41
CA MET A 1 30.07 -9.10 14.07
C MET A 1 29.17 -9.76 15.10
N LYS A 2 28.33 -9.01 15.83
CA LYS A 2 27.32 -9.64 16.70
C LYS A 2 26.25 -10.26 15.79
N GLU A 3 26.04 -11.56 15.88
CA GLU A 3 24.90 -12.22 15.24
C GLU A 3 23.61 -11.57 15.75
N HIS A 4 22.97 -10.78 14.90
CA HIS A 4 21.60 -10.33 15.14
C HIS A 4 20.69 -11.41 14.55
N ARG A 5 20.15 -12.28 15.41
CA ARG A 5 19.02 -13.11 15.01
C ARG A 5 17.80 -12.20 14.90
N ALA A 6 17.38 -11.90 13.68
CA ALA A 6 16.06 -11.33 13.44
C ALA A 6 15.03 -12.44 13.66
N ILE A 7 14.30 -12.38 14.77
CA ILE A 7 13.13 -13.22 15.01
C ILE A 7 11.93 -12.39 14.59
N PHE A 8 11.20 -12.84 13.57
CA PHE A 8 9.94 -12.23 13.15
C PHE A 8 8.80 -12.93 13.87
N GLU A 9 8.00 -12.18 14.60
CA GLU A 9 6.81 -12.71 15.25
C GLU A 9 5.72 -13.01 14.22
N ILE A 10 4.92 -14.04 14.51
CA ILE A 10 3.72 -14.37 13.74
C ILE A 10 2.53 -14.05 14.63
N VAL A 11 1.77 -13.02 14.25
CA VAL A 11 0.60 -12.57 14.99
C VAL A 11 -0.55 -13.56 14.79
N ASP A 12 -1.14 -14.07 15.86
CA ASP A 12 -2.38 -14.86 15.78
C ASP A 12 -3.62 -13.94 15.83
N LEU A 13 -4.35 -13.89 14.71
CA LEU A 13 -5.54 -13.06 14.53
C LEU A 13 -6.82 -13.71 15.07
N ASN A 14 -6.79 -14.95 15.58
CA ASN A 14 -7.99 -15.64 16.07
C ASN A 14 -8.68 -14.92 17.24
N SER A 15 -7.93 -14.12 18.00
CA SER A 15 -8.46 -13.29 19.09
C SER A 15 -8.97 -11.92 18.61
N TRP A 16 -8.66 -11.52 17.38
CA TRP A 16 -9.04 -10.21 16.84
C TRP A 16 -10.44 -10.24 16.25
N ARG A 17 -11.13 -9.10 16.29
CA ARG A 17 -12.48 -8.98 15.73
C ARG A 17 -12.38 -8.74 14.23
N LYS A 18 -12.82 -9.69 13.41
CA LYS A 18 -12.96 -9.52 11.95
C LYS A 18 -14.05 -8.50 11.61
N LEU A 19 -13.75 -7.56 10.74
CA LEU A 19 -14.70 -6.59 10.18
C LEU A 19 -15.32 -7.12 8.88
N GLY A 20 -16.59 -6.79 8.63
CA GLY A 20 -17.34 -7.18 7.42
C GLY A 20 -17.17 -6.22 6.23
N VAL A 21 -16.12 -5.42 6.22
CA VAL A 21 -15.90 -4.37 5.21
C VAL A 21 -15.05 -4.93 4.07
N ALA A 22 -15.42 -4.58 2.83
CA ALA A 22 -14.63 -4.94 1.65
C ALA A 22 -13.30 -4.17 1.63
N ALA A 23 -12.28 -4.77 1.03
CA ALA A 23 -10.98 -4.12 0.83
C ALA A 23 -10.57 -4.23 -0.66
N PRO A 24 -9.87 -3.21 -1.21
CA PRO A 24 -9.22 -3.10 -2.52
C PRO A 24 -8.93 -4.35 -3.37
N GLY A 25 -8.62 -4.30 -4.66
CA GLY A 25 -7.64 -5.24 -5.26
C GLY A 25 -7.98 -6.75 -5.32
N ARG A 26 -7.00 -7.53 -5.81
CA ARG A 26 -7.24 -8.88 -6.37
C ARG A 26 -7.12 -10.06 -5.39
N ASN A 27 -6.29 -9.93 -4.37
CA ASN A 27 -6.05 -11.01 -3.41
C ASN A 27 -7.09 -11.00 -2.29
N GLU A 28 -7.41 -12.19 -1.78
CA GLU A 28 -8.30 -12.36 -0.63
C GLU A 28 -7.71 -11.68 0.60
N LYS A 29 -8.53 -10.85 1.26
CA LYS A 29 -8.10 -10.07 2.43
C LYS A 29 -9.25 -9.64 3.31
N TYR A 30 -8.93 -9.37 4.57
CA TYR A 30 -9.90 -9.12 5.61
C TYR A 30 -9.41 -8.06 6.57
N TRP A 31 -10.29 -7.12 6.90
CA TRP A 31 -10.04 -6.16 7.97
C TRP A 31 -10.27 -6.81 9.34
N PHE A 32 -9.45 -6.46 10.31
CA PHE A 32 -9.55 -6.86 11.71
C PHE A 32 -9.33 -5.65 12.61
N VAL A 33 -9.87 -5.73 13.83
CA VAL A 33 -9.56 -4.80 14.92
C VAL A 33 -8.94 -5.59 16.07
N ASN A 34 -7.77 -5.13 16.54
CA ASN A 34 -7.11 -5.74 17.70
C ASN A 34 -7.76 -5.27 19.02
N HIS A 35 -7.27 -5.76 20.16
CA HIS A 35 -7.81 -5.38 21.48
C HIS A 35 -7.58 -3.91 21.87
N PHE A 36 -6.69 -3.21 21.17
CA PHE A 36 -6.38 -1.80 21.38
C PHE A 36 -7.23 -0.87 20.51
N GLY A 37 -8.06 -1.42 19.61
CA GLY A 37 -8.87 -0.63 18.69
C GLY A 37 -8.17 -0.28 17.37
N ASP A 38 -6.94 -0.76 17.13
CA ASP A 38 -6.27 -0.54 15.85
C ASP A 38 -6.89 -1.42 14.76
N GLU A 39 -7.09 -0.84 13.58
CA GLU A 39 -7.49 -1.59 12.39
C GLU A 39 -6.29 -2.13 11.63
N TRP A 40 -6.43 -3.35 11.13
CA TRP A 40 -5.39 -4.02 10.35
C TRP A 40 -5.97 -4.84 9.20
N LEU A 41 -5.27 -4.88 8.08
CA LEU A 41 -5.63 -5.62 6.89
C LEU A 41 -4.82 -6.90 6.79
N PHE A 42 -5.46 -8.05 7.01
CA PHE A 42 -4.86 -9.36 6.76
C PHE A 42 -4.94 -9.69 5.28
N LYS A 43 -3.80 -9.94 4.64
CA LYS A 43 -3.65 -10.30 3.23
C LYS A 43 -3.21 -11.76 3.13
N ILE A 44 -3.95 -12.53 2.34
CA ILE A 44 -3.62 -13.93 2.10
C ILE A 44 -2.84 -14.02 0.79
N PRO A 45 -1.64 -14.63 0.79
CA PRO A 45 -0.86 -14.80 -0.43
C PRO A 45 -1.57 -15.75 -1.39
N LYS A 46 -1.29 -15.60 -2.68
CA LYS A 46 -1.68 -16.61 -3.66
C LYS A 46 -1.06 -17.96 -3.33
N VAL A 47 -1.80 -19.03 -3.61
CA VAL A 47 -1.32 -20.40 -3.39
C VAL A 47 -0.06 -20.64 -4.23
N GLY A 48 0.98 -21.19 -3.58
CA GLY A 48 2.25 -21.50 -4.24
C GLY A 48 3.20 -20.32 -4.43
N THR A 49 2.90 -19.14 -3.86
CA THR A 49 3.79 -17.96 -3.93
C THR A 49 4.36 -17.59 -2.57
N THR A 50 5.39 -16.75 -2.58
CA THR A 50 6.02 -16.17 -1.39
C THR A 50 5.65 -14.68 -1.22
N GLU A 51 4.49 -14.24 -1.74
CA GLU A 51 4.05 -12.82 -1.70
C GLU A 51 4.10 -12.24 -0.27
N HIS A 52 3.68 -13.02 0.73
CA HIS A 52 3.73 -12.63 2.15
C HIS A 52 5.16 -12.39 2.66
N VAL A 53 6.15 -13.17 2.18
CA VAL A 53 7.57 -12.97 2.53
C VAL A 53 8.11 -11.71 1.84
N SER A 54 7.82 -11.53 0.56
CA SER A 54 8.22 -10.33 -0.20
C SER A 54 7.66 -9.05 0.44
N GLU A 55 6.39 -9.06 0.85
CA GLU A 55 5.74 -7.92 1.52
C GLU A 55 6.44 -7.60 2.86
N LYS A 56 6.67 -8.60 3.72
CA LYS A 56 7.34 -8.38 5.01
C LYS A 56 8.78 -7.90 4.82
N LEU A 57 9.53 -8.48 3.88
CA LEU A 57 10.88 -8.03 3.56
C LEU A 57 10.91 -6.59 3.04
N ALA A 58 9.98 -6.22 2.15
CA ALA A 58 9.85 -4.85 1.69
C ALA A 58 9.63 -3.88 2.87
N TYR A 59 8.73 -4.22 3.80
CA TYR A 59 8.52 -3.39 5.00
C TYR A 59 9.78 -3.28 5.88
N GLU A 60 10.50 -4.38 6.14
CA GLU A 60 11.71 -4.32 6.96
C GLU A 60 12.85 -3.53 6.28
N ILE A 61 13.02 -3.68 4.96
CA ILE A 61 13.99 -2.85 4.22
C ILE A 61 13.58 -1.39 4.26
N ALA A 62 12.29 -1.07 4.09
CA ALA A 62 11.78 0.30 4.18
C ALA A 62 12.14 0.94 5.54
N LYS A 63 11.96 0.22 6.65
CA LYS A 63 12.38 0.68 7.99
C LYS A 63 13.88 0.95 8.06
N LEU A 64 14.70 0.04 7.53
CA LEU A 64 16.17 0.17 7.55
C LEU A 64 16.65 1.40 6.76
N VAL A 65 15.98 1.75 5.66
CA VAL A 65 16.33 2.92 4.85
C VAL A 65 15.54 4.18 5.20
N GLY A 66 14.67 4.14 6.21
CA GLY A 66 13.90 5.29 6.69
C GLY A 66 12.73 5.71 5.79
N ILE A 67 12.24 4.81 4.93
CA ILE A 67 11.04 5.03 4.10
C ILE A 67 9.80 4.70 4.94
N LYS A 68 8.83 5.62 4.96
CA LYS A 68 7.54 5.36 5.60
C LYS A 68 6.80 4.27 4.83
N ALA A 69 6.31 3.27 5.53
CA ALA A 69 5.51 2.19 4.96
C ALA A 69 4.49 1.73 6.01
N ALA A 70 3.39 1.13 5.55
CA ALA A 70 2.41 0.54 6.44
C ALA A 70 3.06 -0.57 7.27
N GLU A 71 2.89 -0.50 8.60
CA GLU A 71 3.41 -1.51 9.52
C GLU A 71 2.90 -2.89 9.12
N THR A 72 3.80 -3.84 8.90
CA THR A 72 3.45 -5.14 8.34
C THR A 72 4.14 -6.26 9.09
N GLU A 73 3.35 -7.21 9.60
CA GLU A 73 3.83 -8.39 10.30
C GLU A 73 3.37 -9.68 9.62
N PHE A 74 4.06 -10.79 9.89
CA PHE A 74 3.51 -12.10 9.56
C PHE A 74 2.31 -12.38 10.46
N ALA A 75 1.31 -13.07 9.92
CA ALA A 75 0.11 -13.38 10.68
C ALA A 75 -0.51 -14.71 10.28
N THR A 76 -1.27 -15.28 11.22
CA THR A 76 -2.10 -16.45 10.97
C THR A 76 -3.55 -16.20 11.38
N TYR A 77 -4.48 -16.75 10.60
CA TYR A 77 -5.90 -16.74 10.92
C TYR A 77 -6.53 -18.06 10.51
N LYS A 78 -7.14 -18.79 11.47
CA LYS A 78 -7.74 -20.12 11.23
C LYS A 78 -6.80 -21.07 10.47
N GLY A 79 -5.52 -21.07 10.84
CA GLY A 79 -4.48 -21.91 10.23
C GLY A 79 -3.94 -21.43 8.87
N ARG A 80 -4.42 -20.30 8.33
CA ARG A 80 -3.89 -19.72 7.08
C ARG A 80 -2.81 -18.68 7.39
N LEU A 81 -1.64 -18.83 6.77
CA LEU A 81 -0.53 -17.87 6.87
C LEU A 81 -0.70 -16.72 5.87
N GLY A 82 -0.30 -15.52 6.27
CA GLY A 82 -0.23 -14.35 5.41
C GLY A 82 0.52 -13.19 6.09
N THR A 83 0.21 -11.97 5.67
CA THR A 83 0.67 -10.75 6.35
C THR A 83 -0.50 -9.96 6.89
N VAL A 84 -0.27 -9.19 7.94
CA VAL A 84 -1.23 -8.23 8.50
C VAL A 84 -0.61 -6.85 8.46
N SER A 85 -1.32 -5.87 7.92
CA SER A 85 -0.80 -4.51 7.72
C SER A 85 -1.66 -3.48 8.44
N LYS A 86 -1.07 -2.62 9.28
CA LYS A 86 -1.80 -1.64 10.09
C LYS A 86 -2.45 -0.58 9.19
N ASN A 87 -3.70 -0.24 9.46
CA ASN A 87 -4.34 0.89 8.82
C ASN A 87 -3.59 2.18 9.21
N PHE A 88 -3.23 2.97 8.19
CA PHE A 88 -2.51 4.22 8.35
C PHE A 88 -3.38 5.45 8.06
N VAL A 89 -4.68 5.26 7.77
CA VAL A 89 -5.65 6.33 7.54
C VAL A 89 -6.43 6.58 8.83
N GLU A 90 -6.35 7.78 9.38
CA GLU A 90 -7.07 8.16 10.59
C GLU A 90 -8.43 8.78 10.23
N VAL A 91 -9.41 7.94 9.89
CA VAL A 91 -10.76 8.37 9.44
C VAL A 91 -11.45 9.29 10.46
N ASP A 92 -11.30 9.01 11.76
CA ASP A 92 -11.87 9.87 12.83
C ASP A 92 -11.28 11.28 12.86
N LYS A 93 -10.10 11.49 12.25
CA LYS A 93 -9.47 12.81 12.05
C LYS A 93 -9.77 13.40 10.67
N GLY A 94 -10.72 12.83 9.94
CA GLY A 94 -11.11 13.27 8.61
C GLY A 94 -10.05 13.01 7.54
N GLU A 95 -9.17 12.03 7.75
CA GLU A 95 -8.24 11.58 6.71
C GLU A 95 -8.93 10.64 5.72
N ASN A 96 -8.53 10.75 4.46
CA ASN A 96 -8.89 9.82 3.42
C ASN A 96 -7.70 9.54 2.50
N LEU A 97 -7.58 8.29 2.05
CA LEU A 97 -6.64 7.94 0.99
C LEU A 97 -7.31 8.21 -0.37
N ILE A 98 -6.67 9.05 -1.17
CA ILE A 98 -7.04 9.26 -2.57
C ILE A 98 -6.01 8.53 -3.42
N GLU A 99 -6.43 7.53 -4.18
CA GLU A 99 -5.52 6.73 -5.02
C GLU A 99 -5.01 7.57 -6.21
N MET A 100 -3.83 7.23 -6.72
CA MET A 100 -3.29 7.88 -7.91
C MET A 100 -4.22 7.70 -9.12
N LEU A 101 -4.94 6.58 -9.21
CA LEU A 101 -5.99 6.35 -10.19
C LEU A 101 -7.05 7.47 -10.17
N ASP A 102 -7.60 7.79 -8.99
CA ASP A 102 -8.65 8.80 -8.86
C ASP A 102 -8.14 10.18 -9.29
N LEU A 103 -6.90 10.50 -8.94
CA LEU A 103 -6.26 11.77 -9.32
C LEU A 103 -6.02 11.85 -10.83
N ILE A 104 -5.55 10.76 -11.44
CA ILE A 104 -5.37 10.67 -12.89
C ILE A 104 -6.73 10.85 -13.58
N GLN A 105 -7.78 10.11 -13.20
CA GLN A 105 -9.09 10.19 -13.84
C GLN A 105 -9.74 11.57 -13.68
N LYS A 106 -9.45 12.27 -12.59
CA LYS A 106 -9.87 13.66 -12.41
C LYS A 106 -9.20 14.61 -13.41
N MET A 107 -7.92 14.42 -13.70
CA MET A 107 -7.17 15.24 -14.67
C MET A 107 -7.40 14.80 -16.12
N GLN A 108 -7.61 13.51 -16.33
CA GLN A 108 -7.76 12.83 -17.60
C GLN A 108 -9.00 11.91 -17.57
N PRO A 109 -10.20 12.46 -17.80
CA PRO A 109 -11.44 11.68 -17.73
C PRO A 109 -11.53 10.53 -18.74
N GLY A 110 -10.68 10.53 -19.78
CA GLY A 110 -10.55 9.45 -20.76
C GLY A 110 -9.61 8.31 -20.35
N TYR A 111 -8.97 8.39 -19.17
CA TYR A 111 -8.05 7.37 -18.65
C TYR A 111 -8.76 6.07 -18.31
N ASP A 112 -8.43 5.03 -19.07
CA ASP A 112 -8.85 3.66 -18.85
C ASP A 112 -7.81 2.95 -17.97
N PRO A 113 -8.18 2.51 -16.76
CA PRO A 113 -7.27 1.85 -15.82
C PRO A 113 -6.79 0.46 -16.29
N GLU A 114 -7.60 -0.26 -17.06
CA GLU A 114 -7.25 -1.59 -17.56
C GLU A 114 -6.25 -1.49 -18.72
N LEU A 115 -6.42 -0.47 -19.57
CA LEU A 115 -5.47 -0.17 -20.65
C LEU A 115 -4.24 0.63 -20.17
N MET A 116 -4.28 1.14 -18.94
CA MET A 116 -3.26 2.04 -18.39
C MET A 116 -3.00 3.24 -19.31
N LYS A 117 -4.07 3.80 -19.89
CA LYS A 117 -3.98 4.76 -21.00
C LYS A 117 -5.21 5.64 -21.12
N ASP A 118 -5.01 6.92 -21.41
CA ASP A 118 -6.06 7.82 -21.84
C ASP A 118 -6.48 7.52 -23.28
N THR A 119 -7.72 7.10 -23.46
CA THR A 119 -8.28 6.64 -24.74
C THR A 119 -8.57 7.79 -25.72
N TRP A 120 -8.58 9.04 -25.24
CA TRP A 120 -8.85 10.22 -26.07
C TRP A 120 -7.57 10.82 -26.64
N THR A 121 -6.50 10.81 -25.85
CA THR A 121 -5.20 11.44 -26.16
C THR A 121 -4.12 10.41 -26.51
N GLY A 122 -4.31 9.15 -26.13
CA GLY A 122 -3.31 8.09 -26.27
C GLY A 122 -2.17 8.18 -25.25
N ARG A 123 -2.26 9.04 -24.24
CA ARG A 123 -1.24 9.14 -23.19
C ARG A 123 -1.27 7.92 -22.28
N GLU A 124 -0.16 7.22 -22.17
CA GLU A 124 -0.01 6.04 -21.31
C GLU A 124 0.36 6.43 -19.88
N TYR A 125 0.10 5.52 -18.94
CA TYR A 125 0.60 5.64 -17.57
C TYR A 125 2.12 5.69 -17.58
N SER A 126 2.67 6.78 -17.03
CA SER A 126 4.10 7.01 -17.00
C SER A 126 4.49 7.84 -15.79
N LEU A 127 5.79 7.89 -15.50
CA LEU A 127 6.32 8.78 -14.46
C LEU A 127 5.97 10.25 -14.74
N GLU A 128 5.99 10.67 -16.00
CA GLU A 128 5.63 12.03 -16.41
C GLU A 128 4.17 12.34 -16.07
N LEU A 129 3.25 11.40 -16.32
CA LEU A 129 1.85 11.56 -15.94
C LEU A 129 1.70 11.70 -14.42
N VAL A 130 2.37 10.84 -13.66
CA VAL A 130 2.37 10.90 -12.19
C VAL A 130 2.91 12.25 -11.70
N ILE A 131 4.02 12.73 -12.28
CA ILE A 131 4.61 14.02 -11.91
C ILE A 131 3.64 15.16 -12.21
N ASP A 132 2.96 15.15 -13.37
CA ASP A 132 1.99 16.19 -13.72
C ASP A 132 0.82 16.22 -12.73
N VAL A 133 0.27 15.05 -12.39
CA VAL A 133 -0.82 14.90 -11.41
C VAL A 133 -0.39 15.40 -10.03
N ILE A 134 0.80 15.01 -9.57
CA ILE A 134 1.32 15.43 -8.27
C ILE A 134 1.64 16.92 -8.26
N ARG A 135 2.20 17.48 -9.35
CA ARG A 135 2.48 18.91 -9.47
C ARG A 135 1.18 19.73 -9.38
N ALA A 136 0.11 19.27 -10.03
CA ALA A 136 -1.21 19.90 -9.95
C ALA A 136 -1.87 19.77 -8.56
N THR A 137 -1.42 18.81 -7.74
CA THR A 137 -1.95 18.59 -6.39
C THR A 137 -1.13 19.32 -5.33
N LYS A 138 0.16 18.98 -5.21
CA LYS A 138 1.13 19.60 -4.30
C LYS A 138 2.55 19.22 -4.74
N GLU A 139 3.22 20.12 -5.44
CA GLU A 139 4.55 19.90 -6.04
C GLU A 139 5.61 19.36 -5.06
N ALA A 140 5.56 19.78 -3.79
CA ALA A 140 6.48 19.28 -2.74
C ALA A 140 6.41 17.75 -2.53
N LEU A 141 5.36 17.07 -3.00
CA LEU A 141 5.22 15.61 -2.91
C LEU A 141 6.06 14.85 -3.94
N ILE A 142 6.57 15.51 -4.99
CA ILE A 142 7.39 14.87 -6.04
C ILE A 142 8.62 14.17 -5.43
N THR A 143 9.25 14.77 -4.42
CA THR A 143 10.41 14.15 -3.74
C THR A 143 10.06 12.80 -3.13
N TYR A 144 8.87 12.65 -2.54
CA TYR A 144 8.43 11.36 -1.98
C TYR A 144 8.15 10.33 -3.08
N VAL A 145 7.57 10.76 -4.20
CA VAL A 145 7.40 9.91 -5.39
C VAL A 145 8.74 9.34 -5.84
N MET A 146 9.76 10.18 -5.98
CA MET A 146 11.10 9.75 -6.37
C MET A 146 11.73 8.79 -5.35
N GLN A 147 11.55 9.07 -4.05
CA GLN A 147 12.02 8.18 -2.98
C GLN A 147 11.41 6.78 -3.08
N TYR A 148 10.10 6.68 -3.30
CA TYR A 148 9.44 5.38 -3.45
C TYR A 148 9.87 4.64 -4.72
N LEU A 149 10.13 5.34 -5.83
CA LEU A 149 10.62 4.70 -7.06
C LEU A 149 12.06 4.18 -6.93
N ILE A 150 12.93 4.92 -6.24
CA ILE A 150 14.28 4.46 -5.89
C ILE A 150 14.19 3.25 -4.96
N PHE A 151 13.28 3.29 -4.00
CA PHE A 151 13.02 2.18 -3.11
C PHE A 151 12.48 0.94 -3.86
N ASP A 152 11.55 1.13 -4.80
CA ASP A 152 11.04 0.04 -5.65
C ASP A 152 12.16 -0.60 -6.47
N ALA A 153 13.08 0.20 -7.01
CA ALA A 153 14.26 -0.32 -7.70
C ALA A 153 15.17 -1.12 -6.75
N LEU A 154 15.34 -0.69 -5.50
CA LEU A 154 16.13 -1.39 -4.49
C LEU A 154 15.56 -2.78 -4.14
N ILE A 155 14.23 -2.90 -4.05
CA ILE A 155 13.56 -4.16 -3.68
C ILE A 155 13.08 -4.98 -4.89
N GLY A 156 13.28 -4.48 -6.11
CA GLY A 156 12.82 -5.12 -7.33
C GLY A 156 11.30 -5.13 -7.52
N ASN A 157 10.59 -4.12 -7.00
CA ASN A 157 9.15 -4.00 -7.19
C ASN A 157 8.83 -3.48 -8.60
N SER A 158 8.27 -4.35 -9.43
CA SER A 158 7.88 -4.04 -10.82
C SER A 158 6.39 -3.72 -10.97
N ASP A 159 5.60 -3.75 -9.89
CA ASP A 159 4.14 -3.61 -9.91
C ASP A 159 3.68 -2.28 -9.26
N ARG A 160 4.45 -1.20 -9.38
CA ARG A 160 4.06 0.16 -8.93
C ARG A 160 3.08 0.81 -9.92
N HIS A 161 1.86 0.28 -9.98
CA HIS A 161 0.79 0.84 -10.79
C HIS A 161 -0.02 1.91 -10.02
N HIS A 162 -0.82 2.69 -10.73
CA HIS A 162 -1.71 3.75 -10.25
C HIS A 162 -2.66 3.39 -9.07
N GLY A 163 -2.86 2.11 -8.74
CA GLY A 163 -3.63 1.68 -7.56
C GLY A 163 -2.78 1.33 -6.34
N ASN A 164 -1.45 1.27 -6.48
CA ASN A 164 -0.53 0.88 -5.42
C ASN A 164 0.09 2.07 -4.67
N TRP A 165 -0.47 3.27 -4.83
CA TRP A 165 -0.07 4.48 -4.14
C TRP A 165 -1.09 5.60 -4.31
N GLY A 166 -1.01 6.58 -3.42
CA GLY A 166 -1.93 7.70 -3.37
C GLY A 166 -1.45 8.76 -2.40
N ILE A 167 -2.34 9.68 -2.09
CA ILE A 167 -2.11 10.75 -1.12
C ILE A 167 -3.12 10.62 0.02
N ILE A 168 -2.67 10.90 1.24
CA ILE A 168 -3.59 11.11 2.35
C ILE A 168 -4.00 12.58 2.29
N TYR A 169 -5.30 12.81 2.16
CA TYR A 169 -5.92 14.12 2.26
C TYR A 169 -6.62 14.23 3.61
N SER A 170 -6.41 15.34 4.32
CA SER A 170 -7.15 15.66 5.53
C SER A 170 -7.97 16.92 5.28
N ALA A 171 -9.29 16.84 5.51
CA ALA A 171 -10.21 17.95 5.31
C ALA A 171 -10.13 19.04 6.41
N PHE A 172 -9.32 18.82 7.46
CA PHE A 172 -9.19 19.69 8.62
C PHE A 172 -7.78 20.30 8.72
N ILE A 173 -7.34 21.03 7.70
CA ILE A 173 -6.17 21.92 7.76
C ILE A 173 -6.49 23.24 7.05
#